data_AF-A0A975ZMV5-F1
#
_entry.id   AF-A0A975ZMV5-F1
#
_cell.length_a   1.000
_cell.length_b   1.000
_cell.length_c   1.000
_cell.angle_alpha   90.00
_cell.angle_beta   90.00
_cell.angle_gamma   90.00
#
_symmetry.space_group_name_H-M   'P 1'
#
loop_
_entity.id
_entity.type
_entity.pdbx_description
1 polymer ?
#
loop_
_entity_poly.entity_id
_entity_poly.type
_entity_poly.pdbx_seq_one_letter_code
_entity_poly.pdbx_strand_id
1 'polypeptide(L)'
;MTQTLIAAALSAFASLSATLSGAQDTETHWKLQSIDGQVFEARATLTFPTPAQIAGSTPCNRFFGVQTEPLPGFGAARMGVTQRMCPQFREEAAFLAALREMTISEFDGNRLVLRNEDGREMVFVAVN
;
A
#
# COMPACT_ATOMS: atom_id res chain seq x y z
N MET A 1 55.23 33.48 9.06
CA MET A 1 54.13 34.08 8.28
C MET A 1 53.17 32.99 7.87
N THR A 2 52.06 32.91 8.60
CA THR A 2 50.72 32.45 8.20
C THR A 2 50.57 31.49 7.01
N GLN A 3 50.14 30.26 7.33
CA GLN A 3 49.40 29.33 6.47
C GLN A 3 48.15 29.99 5.88
N THR A 4 47.79 29.65 4.63
CA THR A 4 46.44 29.88 4.10
C THR A 4 45.99 28.64 3.35
N LEU A 5 45.09 27.88 3.98
CA LEU A 5 44.30 26.81 3.39
C LEU A 5 43.07 27.45 2.74
N ILE A 6 42.74 27.10 1.49
CA ILE A 6 41.43 27.37 0.91
C ILE A 6 40.80 26.02 0.56
N ALA A 7 39.82 25.63 1.36
CA ALA A 7 38.96 24.48 1.12
C ALA A 7 37.92 24.85 0.05
N ALA A 8 37.90 24.11 -1.06
CA ALA A 8 36.81 24.17 -2.03
C ALA A 8 35.64 23.32 -1.52
N ALA A 9 34.53 23.98 -1.17
CA ALA A 9 33.28 23.32 -0.82
C ALA A 9 32.59 22.81 -2.09
N LEU A 10 32.60 21.48 -2.30
CA LEU A 10 31.68 20.83 -3.24
C LEU A 10 30.35 20.57 -2.51
N SER A 11 29.33 21.31 -2.91
CA SER A 11 27.94 21.14 -2.51
C SER A 11 27.37 19.83 -3.06
N ALA A 12 27.39 18.78 -2.24
CA ALA A 12 26.58 17.59 -2.46
C ALA A 12 25.12 17.89 -2.09
N PHE A 13 24.30 18.31 -3.05
CA PHE A 13 22.85 18.14 -2.96
C PHE A 13 22.55 16.65 -3.21
N ALA A 14 22.78 15.84 -2.18
CA ALA A 14 22.24 14.48 -2.14
C ALA A 14 20.72 14.58 -2.08
N SER A 15 20.07 14.00 -3.08
CA SER A 15 18.63 13.94 -3.27
C SER A 15 17.93 13.52 -1.97
N LEU A 16 17.30 14.49 -1.29
CA LEU A 16 16.44 14.28 -0.13
C LEU A 16 15.07 13.74 -0.58
N SER A 17 15.06 12.69 -1.41
CA SER A 17 13.84 12.09 -1.96
C SER A 17 13.70 10.62 -1.58
N ALA A 18 14.72 10.02 -0.97
CA ALA A 18 14.73 8.59 -0.63
C ALA A 18 14.45 8.29 0.86
N THR A 19 14.09 9.29 1.66
CA THR A 19 13.84 9.12 3.11
C THR A 19 12.36 9.03 3.50
N LEU A 20 11.42 9.11 2.55
CA LEU A 20 9.97 8.91 2.82
C LEU A 20 9.39 7.59 2.28
N SER A 21 10.15 6.78 1.54
CA SER A 21 9.64 5.55 0.91
C SER A 21 9.75 4.30 1.80
N GLY A 22 10.16 4.44 3.07
CA GLY A 22 10.45 3.28 3.94
C GLY A 22 9.81 3.31 5.33
N ALA A 23 9.22 4.44 5.75
CA ALA A 23 8.36 4.44 6.91
C ALA A 23 6.98 3.96 6.43
N GLN A 24 6.69 2.68 6.66
CA GLN A 24 5.33 2.17 6.65
C GLN A 24 4.51 3.08 7.58
N ASP A 25 3.76 4.02 6.99
CA ASP A 25 2.80 4.81 7.74
C ASP A 25 1.68 3.87 8.17
N THR A 26 1.79 3.43 9.42
CA THR A 26 0.87 2.48 10.03
C THR A 26 -0.50 3.11 10.34
N GLU A 27 -0.60 4.44 10.31
CA GLU A 27 -1.82 5.20 10.60
C GLU A 27 -2.63 5.50 9.32
N THR A 28 -1.99 5.55 8.15
CA THR A 28 -2.69 5.79 6.89
C THR A 28 -3.66 4.66 6.54
N HIS A 29 -4.90 5.04 6.23
CA HIS A 29 -5.88 4.16 5.61
C HIS A 29 -5.89 4.36 4.09
N TRP A 30 -5.70 3.29 3.34
CA TRP A 30 -5.73 3.30 1.89
C TRP A 30 -7.12 2.89 1.41
N LYS A 31 -7.92 3.84 0.92
CA LYS A 31 -9.24 3.56 0.35
C LYS A 31 -9.10 3.11 -1.09
N LEU A 32 -9.71 1.99 -1.45
CA LEU A 32 -9.75 1.50 -2.83
C LEU A 32 -10.49 2.48 -3.74
N GLN A 33 -9.89 2.76 -4.89
CA GLN A 33 -10.46 3.58 -5.96
C GLN A 33 -10.86 2.72 -7.16
N SER A 34 -10.01 1.79 -7.59
CA SER A 34 -10.28 0.94 -8.76
C SER A 34 -9.58 -0.42 -8.70
N ILE A 35 -10.15 -1.38 -9.43
CA ILE A 35 -9.55 -2.67 -9.75
C ILE A 35 -9.53 -2.80 -11.28
N ASP A 36 -8.36 -3.04 -11.87
CA ASP A 36 -8.18 -3.25 -13.31
C ASP A 36 -8.79 -2.13 -14.17
N GLY A 37 -8.61 -0.88 -13.74
CA GLY A 37 -9.16 0.32 -14.39
C GLY A 37 -10.66 0.56 -14.20
N GLN A 38 -11.39 -0.34 -13.55
CA GLN A 38 -12.81 -0.16 -13.23
C GLN A 38 -12.97 0.47 -11.84
N VAL A 39 -13.79 1.52 -11.76
CA VAL A 39 -14.09 2.20 -10.49
C VAL A 39 -14.77 1.23 -9.53
N PHE A 40 -14.28 1.18 -8.29
CA PHE A 40 -14.86 0.38 -7.23
C PHE A 40 -15.71 1.28 -6.33
N GLU A 41 -17.02 1.29 -6.58
CA GLU A 41 -17.97 2.22 -5.92
C GLU A 41 -18.15 1.94 -4.42
N ALA A 42 -18.06 0.67 -4.01
CA ALA A 42 -18.22 0.29 -2.63
C ALA A 42 -17.00 0.70 -1.79
N ARG A 43 -17.18 0.89 -0.48
CA ARG A 43 -16.05 1.23 0.40
C ARG A 43 -15.23 -0.04 0.71
N ALA A 44 -13.96 -0.03 0.34
CA ALA A 44 -12.95 -0.97 0.83
C ALA A 44 -11.68 -0.20 1.23
N THR A 45 -11.00 -0.67 2.26
CA THR A 45 -9.77 -0.06 2.78
C THR A 45 -8.68 -1.10 3.06
N LEU A 46 -7.43 -0.67 3.00
CA LEU A 46 -6.24 -1.43 3.38
C LEU A 46 -5.38 -0.58 4.33
N THR A 47 -4.81 -1.21 5.33
CA THR A 47 -3.80 -0.63 6.23
C THR A 47 -2.66 -1.60 6.44
N PHE A 48 -1.51 -1.07 6.82
CA PHE A 48 -0.33 -1.84 7.19
C PHE A 48 0.02 -1.57 8.67
N PRO A 49 -0.75 -2.13 9.63
CA PRO A 49 -0.62 -1.77 11.04
C PRO A 49 0.76 -2.13 11.64
N THR A 50 1.46 -3.11 11.07
CA THR A 50 2.85 -3.46 11.39
C THR A 50 3.54 -4.01 10.13
N PRO A 51 4.89 -4.08 10.07
CA PRO A 51 5.62 -4.49 8.86
C PRO A 51 5.21 -5.83 8.23
N ALA A 52 4.59 -6.72 8.99
CA ALA A 52 4.18 -8.06 8.53
C ALA A 52 2.66 -8.29 8.56
N GLN A 53 1.86 -7.23 8.74
CA GLN A 53 0.41 -7.34 8.83
C GLN A 53 -0.28 -6.44 7.83
N ILE A 54 -1.38 -6.96 7.27
CA ILE A 54 -2.36 -6.19 6.53
C ILE A 54 -3.70 -6.30 7.24
N ALA A 55 -4.47 -5.22 7.24
CA ALA A 55 -5.83 -5.21 7.77
C ALA A 55 -6.68 -4.22 6.98
N GLY A 56 -8.00 -4.26 7.21
CA GLY A 56 -8.88 -3.26 6.62
C GLY A 56 -10.35 -3.65 6.69
N SER A 57 -11.15 -2.88 5.95
CA SER A 57 -12.57 -3.17 5.75
C SER A 57 -12.83 -3.50 4.29
N THR A 58 -13.64 -4.50 4.05
CA THR A 58 -14.31 -4.75 2.77
C THR A 58 -15.69 -4.07 2.81
N PRO A 59 -16.48 -4.12 1.72
CA PRO A 59 -17.83 -3.58 1.73
C PRO A 59 -18.78 -4.18 2.78
N CYS A 60 -18.55 -5.43 3.21
CA CYS A 60 -19.41 -6.15 4.15
C CYS A 60 -18.77 -6.39 5.52
N ASN A 61 -17.46 -6.69 5.51
CA ASN A 61 -16.73 -7.28 6.62
C ASN A 61 -15.43 -6.54 6.91
N ARG A 62 -14.76 -6.97 7.98
CA ARG A 62 -13.36 -6.62 8.22
C ARG A 62 -12.49 -7.80 7.85
N PHE A 63 -11.28 -7.52 7.38
CA PHE A 63 -10.29 -8.53 7.12
C PHE A 63 -8.97 -8.21 7.83
N PHE A 64 -8.17 -9.25 8.01
CA PHE A 64 -6.79 -9.17 8.48
C PHE A 64 -5.98 -10.27 7.79
N GLY A 65 -4.67 -10.09 7.72
CA GLY A 65 -3.76 -11.04 7.08
C GLY A 65 -2.30 -10.71 7.35
N VAL A 66 -1.44 -11.47 6.69
CA VAL A 66 0.02 -11.33 6.79
C VAL A 66 0.53 -10.74 5.49
N GLN A 67 1.39 -9.74 5.61
CA GLN A 67 2.27 -9.32 4.53
C GLN A 67 3.49 -10.24 4.53
N THR A 68 3.65 -11.05 3.48
CA THR A 68 4.74 -12.04 3.39
C THR A 68 6.00 -11.53 2.72
N GLU A 69 5.89 -10.47 1.93
CA GLU A 69 7.02 -9.92 1.17
C GLU A 69 7.47 -8.58 1.75
N PRO A 70 8.79 -8.33 1.85
CA PRO A 70 9.30 -7.00 2.16
C PRO A 70 9.04 -6.04 0.99
N LEU A 71 8.81 -4.77 1.30
CA LEU A 71 8.62 -3.74 0.26
C LEU A 71 9.85 -3.68 -0.69
N PRO A 72 9.64 -3.46 -2.00
CA PRO A 72 8.36 -3.18 -2.65
C PRO A 72 7.51 -4.42 -2.97
N GLY A 73 7.94 -5.64 -2.59
CA GLY A 73 7.12 -6.83 -2.72
C GLY A 73 5.84 -6.76 -1.90
N PHE A 74 4.83 -7.49 -2.35
CA PHE A 74 3.55 -7.66 -1.67
C PHE A 74 3.10 -9.13 -1.75
N GLY A 75 2.52 -9.63 -0.68
CA GLY A 75 1.88 -10.93 -0.64
C GLY A 75 0.88 -10.97 0.51
N ALA A 76 -0.40 -11.16 0.19
CA ALA A 76 -1.46 -11.26 1.17
C ALA A 76 -1.71 -12.74 1.53
N ALA A 77 -1.18 -13.18 2.66
CA ALA A 77 -1.34 -14.57 3.13
C ALA A 77 -2.14 -14.66 4.43
N ARG A 78 -2.59 -15.89 4.76
CA ARG A 78 -3.30 -16.21 6.01
C ARG A 78 -4.46 -15.24 6.31
N MET A 79 -5.19 -14.87 5.27
CA MET A 79 -6.26 -13.90 5.39
C MET A 79 -7.47 -14.47 6.14
N GLY A 80 -7.94 -13.73 7.14
CA GLY A 80 -9.22 -13.95 7.81
C GLY A 80 -10.19 -12.81 7.50
N VAL A 81 -11.49 -13.13 7.48
CA VAL A 81 -12.58 -12.17 7.23
C VAL A 81 -13.69 -12.45 8.22
N THR A 82 -14.33 -11.42 8.77
CA THR A 82 -15.53 -11.60 9.59
C THR A 82 -16.68 -12.13 8.73
N GLN A 83 -17.73 -12.71 9.33
CA GLN A 83 -18.87 -13.27 8.61
C GLN A 83 -20.17 -12.55 8.96
N ARG A 84 -20.31 -11.32 8.45
CA ARG A 84 -21.55 -10.56 8.48
C ARG A 84 -22.36 -10.84 7.21
N MET A 85 -23.68 -10.89 7.35
CA MET A 85 -24.59 -10.94 6.21
C MET A 85 -24.91 -9.52 5.74
N CYS A 86 -24.63 -9.22 4.48
CA CYS A 86 -24.99 -7.98 3.81
C CYS A 86 -25.13 -8.22 2.29
N PRO A 87 -25.78 -7.30 1.54
CA PRO A 87 -25.97 -7.48 0.10
C PRO A 87 -24.69 -7.32 -0.74
N GLN A 88 -23.64 -6.66 -0.23
CA GLN A 88 -22.40 -6.35 -0.96
C GLN A 88 -21.35 -7.48 -0.96
N PHE A 89 -21.80 -8.74 -0.95
CA PHE A 89 -20.89 -9.89 -0.89
C PHE A 89 -20.07 -10.09 -2.17
N ARG A 90 -20.59 -9.64 -3.33
CA ARG A 90 -19.90 -9.78 -4.62
C ARG A 90 -18.70 -8.84 -4.71
N GLU A 91 -18.88 -7.60 -4.30
CA GLU A 91 -17.84 -6.58 -4.24
C GLU A 91 -16.76 -6.97 -3.23
N GLU A 92 -17.16 -7.51 -2.08
CA GLU A 92 -16.23 -8.10 -1.11
C GLU A 92 -15.39 -9.23 -1.71
N ALA A 93 -16.03 -10.19 -2.39
CA ALA A 93 -15.32 -11.30 -3.01
C ALA A 93 -14.34 -10.80 -4.09
N ALA A 94 -14.75 -9.83 -4.92
CA ALA A 94 -13.89 -9.25 -5.95
C ALA A 94 -12.66 -8.55 -5.34
N PHE A 95 -12.85 -7.76 -4.29
CA PHE A 95 -11.75 -7.11 -3.57
C PHE A 95 -10.76 -8.12 -2.99
N LEU A 96 -11.27 -9.12 -2.25
CA LEU A 96 -10.43 -10.11 -1.58
C LEU A 96 -9.72 -11.05 -2.57
N ALA A 97 -10.34 -11.34 -3.72
CA ALA A 97 -9.70 -12.11 -4.78
C ALA A 97 -8.54 -11.32 -5.40
N ALA A 98 -8.80 -10.08 -5.83
CA ALA A 98 -7.77 -9.22 -6.41
C ALA A 98 -6.59 -8.99 -5.43
N LEU A 99 -6.87 -8.71 -4.17
CA LEU A 99 -5.83 -8.44 -3.16
C LEU A 99 -4.86 -9.62 -2.98
N ARG A 100 -5.35 -10.86 -3.11
CA ARG A 100 -4.52 -12.07 -2.98
C ARG A 100 -3.59 -12.31 -4.15
N GLU A 101 -3.88 -11.72 -5.29
CA GLU A 101 -3.11 -11.93 -6.53
C GLU A 101 -2.02 -10.88 -6.72
N MET A 102 -2.01 -9.81 -5.92
CA MET A 102 -1.01 -8.75 -6.01
C MET A 102 0.35 -9.21 -5.50
N THR A 103 1.42 -8.77 -6.17
CA THR A 103 2.81 -9.16 -5.87
C THR A 103 3.75 -7.97 -5.62
N ILE A 104 3.34 -6.75 -6.01
CA ILE A 104 4.15 -5.54 -5.89
C ILE A 104 3.31 -4.41 -5.29
N SER A 105 3.94 -3.59 -4.43
CA SER A 105 3.41 -2.33 -3.91
C SER A 105 4.23 -1.15 -4.40
N GLU A 106 3.55 -0.12 -4.91
CA GLU A 106 4.13 1.16 -5.27
C GLU A 106 3.42 2.28 -4.52
N PHE A 107 4.18 3.08 -3.78
CA PHE A 107 3.68 4.23 -3.04
C PHE A 107 4.12 5.51 -3.74
N ASP A 108 3.16 6.33 -4.14
CA ASP A 108 3.39 7.62 -4.81
C ASP A 108 2.52 8.70 -4.15
N GLY A 109 3.13 9.45 -3.23
CA GLY A 109 2.45 10.50 -2.47
C GLY A 109 1.23 9.97 -1.71
N ASN A 110 0.03 10.33 -2.19
CA ASN A 110 -1.25 9.92 -1.62
C ASN A 110 -1.87 8.71 -2.34
N ARG A 111 -1.13 8.00 -3.19
CA ARG A 111 -1.59 6.81 -3.90
C ARG A 111 -0.77 5.59 -3.51
N LEU A 112 -1.47 4.46 -3.38
CA LEU A 112 -0.89 3.14 -3.32
C LEU A 112 -1.41 2.37 -4.52
N VAL A 113 -0.50 1.78 -5.28
CA VAL A 113 -0.83 0.92 -6.41
C VAL A 113 -0.28 -0.47 -6.10
N LEU A 114 -1.16 -1.46 -6.10
CA LEU A 114 -0.78 -2.86 -6.04
C LEU A 114 -0.87 -3.45 -7.44
N ARG A 115 0.13 -4.25 -7.84
CA ARG A 115 0.20 -4.86 -9.16
C ARG A 115 0.64 -6.32 -9.11
N ASN A 116 0.43 -7.04 -10.20
CA ASN A 116 1.02 -8.36 -10.42
C ASN A 116 1.57 -8.54 -11.85
N GLU A 117 2.19 -9.70 -12.10
CA GLU A 117 2.82 -10.03 -13.39
C GLU A 117 1.81 -10.23 -14.52
N ASP A 118 0.55 -10.54 -14.19
CA ASP A 118 -0.55 -10.69 -15.14
C ASP A 118 -1.12 -9.34 -15.61
N GLY A 119 -0.53 -8.22 -15.16
CA GLY A 119 -0.95 -6.87 -15.50
C GLY A 119 -2.20 -6.40 -14.76
N ARG A 120 -2.61 -7.10 -13.69
CA ARG A 120 -3.69 -6.65 -12.80
C ARG A 120 -3.22 -5.49 -11.93
N GLU A 121 -4.17 -4.64 -11.56
CA GLU A 121 -3.90 -3.46 -10.75
C GLU A 121 -5.02 -3.18 -9.74
N MET A 122 -4.64 -2.81 -8.51
CA MET A 122 -5.52 -2.19 -7.54
C MET A 122 -4.99 -0.82 -7.15
N VAL A 123 -5.79 0.23 -7.35
CA VAL A 123 -5.41 1.60 -7.03
C VAL A 123 -6.13 2.04 -5.76
N PHE A 124 -5.37 2.59 -4.83
CA PHE A 124 -5.86 3.15 -3.59
C PHE A 124 -5.42 4.60 -3.43
N VAL A 125 -6.18 5.33 -2.62
CA VAL A 125 -5.86 6.70 -2.20
C VAL A 125 -5.82 6.78 -0.68
N ALA A 126 -4.87 7.54 -0.14
CA ALA A 126 -4.77 7.81 1.28
C ALA A 126 -6.02 8.57 1.76
N VAL A 127 -6.59 8.12 2.87
CA VAL A 127 -7.66 8.78 3.61
C VAL A 127 -7.30 8.81 5.09
N ASN A 128 -7.52 9.95 5.74
CA ASN A 128 -7.35 10.13 7.19
C ASN A 128 -8.68 9.92 7.92
#